data_AF-A0A645IW73-F1
#
_entry.id   AF-A0A645IW73-F1
#
_cell.length_a   1.000
_cell.length_b   1.000
_cell.length_c   1.000
_cell.angle_alpha   90.00
_cell.angle_beta   90.00
_cell.angle_gamma   90.00
#
_symmetry.space_group_name_H-M   'P 1'
#
loop_
_entity.id
_entity.type
_entity.pdbx_description
1 polymer ?
#
loop_
_entity_poly.entity_id
_entity_poly.type
_entity_poly.pdbx_seq_one_letter_code
_entity_poly.pdbx_strand_id
1 'polypeptide(L)'
;MKDEAKANEELDKKERERVDKINGADSMIFQTEKNLKDYGDKIPADKKSAIESALAALKEAHKSQDINAIDSAMEKMNSAWHAASEDMAKATQGQPGAAPGAESSQPGGGQEGPDKEVTDVDFEEVK
;
A
#
# COMPACT_ATOMS: atom_id res chain seq x y z
N MET A 1 -13.71 -30.04 -26.22
CA MET A 1 -14.50 -30.12 -24.96
C MET A 1 -13.67 -29.96 -23.69
N LYS A 2 -12.83 -30.92 -23.25
CA LYS A 2 -12.05 -30.74 -21.99
C LYS A 2 -11.02 -29.61 -22.06
N ASP A 3 -10.37 -29.42 -23.20
CA ASP A 3 -9.36 -28.37 -23.37
C ASP A 3 -9.97 -26.98 -23.57
N GLU A 4 -11.15 -26.89 -24.20
CA GLU A 4 -11.93 -25.64 -24.29
C GLU A 4 -12.46 -25.19 -22.92
N ALA A 5 -12.93 -26.14 -22.08
CA ALA A 5 -13.41 -25.81 -20.74
C ALA A 5 -12.29 -25.23 -19.86
N LYS A 6 -11.08 -25.81 -19.92
CA LYS A 6 -9.90 -25.31 -19.19
C LYS A 6 -9.43 -23.94 -19.69
N ALA A 7 -9.44 -23.72 -21.01
CA ALA A 7 -9.06 -22.44 -21.58
C ALA A 7 -10.01 -21.32 -21.12
N ASN A 8 -11.32 -21.59 -21.08
CA ASN A 8 -12.31 -20.63 -20.59
C ASN A 8 -12.16 -20.37 -19.08
N GLU A 9 -11.91 -21.41 -18.28
CA GLU A 9 -11.66 -21.26 -16.84
C GLU A 9 -10.44 -20.36 -16.56
N GLU A 10 -9.36 -20.52 -17.32
CA GLU A 10 -8.16 -19.71 -17.15
C GLU A 10 -8.36 -18.25 -17.61
N LEU A 11 -9.13 -18.04 -18.68
CA LEU A 11 -9.51 -16.70 -19.13
C LEU A 11 -10.40 -15.97 -18.11
N ASP A 12 -11.41 -16.66 -17.59
CA ASP A 12 -12.32 -16.11 -16.57
C ASP A 12 -11.57 -15.75 -15.28
N LYS A 13 -10.60 -16.58 -14.89
CA LYS A 13 -9.73 -16.31 -13.74
C LYS A 13 -8.88 -15.07 -13.96
N LYS A 14 -8.23 -14.95 -15.12
CA LYS A 14 -7.40 -13.78 -15.46
C LYS A 14 -8.22 -12.50 -15.52
N GLU A 15 -9.43 -12.55 -16.07
CA GLU A 15 -10.30 -11.38 -16.13
C GLU A 15 -10.77 -10.96 -14.73
N ARG A 16 -11.09 -11.92 -13.86
CA ARG A 16 -11.41 -11.62 -12.45
C ARG A 16 -10.23 -10.94 -11.74
N GLU A 17 -9.04 -11.52 -11.83
CA GLU A 17 -7.82 -10.96 -11.22
C GLU A 17 -7.53 -9.54 -11.75
N ARG A 18 -7.74 -9.31 -13.05
CA ARG A 18 -7.60 -7.99 -13.67
C ARG A 18 -8.55 -6.97 -13.04
N VAL A 19 -9.83 -7.32 -12.91
CA VAL A 19 -10.85 -6.44 -12.32
C VAL A 19 -10.58 -6.19 -10.84
N ASP A 20 -10.19 -7.21 -10.09
CA ASP A 20 -9.87 -7.09 -8.66
C ASP A 20 -8.71 -6.11 -8.43
N LYS A 21 -7.66 -6.18 -9.25
CA LYS A 21 -6.52 -5.26 -9.17
C LYS A 21 -6.91 -3.82 -9.51
N ILE A 22 -7.76 -3.62 -10.52
CA ILE A 22 -8.25 -2.29 -10.90
C ILE A 22 -9.09 -1.68 -9.77
N ASN A 23 -10.02 -2.45 -9.21
CA ASN A 23 -10.85 -2.00 -8.09
C ASN A 23 -10.03 -1.72 -6.83
N GLY A 24 -9.00 -2.53 -6.57
CA GLY A 24 -8.04 -2.31 -5.50
C GLY A 24 -7.25 -1.01 -5.68
N ALA A 25 -6.80 -0.72 -6.90
CA ALA A 25 -6.12 0.52 -7.24
C ALA A 25 -7.03 1.74 -7.03
N ASP A 26 -8.28 1.70 -7.50
CA ASP A 26 -9.25 2.79 -7.30
C ASP A 26 -9.51 3.07 -5.82
N SER A 27 -9.72 2.00 -5.04
CA SER A 27 -9.92 2.10 -3.59
C SER A 27 -8.70 2.74 -2.89
N MET A 28 -7.49 2.34 -3.28
CA MET A 28 -6.25 2.90 -2.74
C MET A 28 -6.05 4.36 -3.13
N ILE A 29 -6.37 4.74 -4.37
CA ILE A 29 -6.33 6.13 -4.84
C ILE A 29 -7.24 7.00 -3.97
N PHE A 30 -8.50 6.60 -3.82
CA PHE A 30 -9.48 7.34 -3.03
C PHE A 30 -9.05 7.49 -1.57
N GLN A 31 -8.63 6.39 -0.93
CA GLN A 31 -8.20 6.43 0.46
C GLN A 31 -6.97 7.31 0.66
N THR A 32 -6.01 7.27 -0.27
CA THR A 32 -4.80 8.09 -0.22
C THR A 32 -5.12 9.58 -0.39
N GLU A 33 -5.97 9.94 -1.36
CA GLU A 33 -6.42 11.32 -1.53
C GLU A 33 -7.11 11.86 -0.28
N LYS A 34 -8.00 11.06 0.31
CA LYS A 34 -8.67 11.41 1.55
C LYS A 34 -7.66 11.61 2.70
N ASN A 35 -6.71 10.69 2.87
CA ASN A 35 -5.69 10.80 3.92
C ASN A 35 -4.79 12.02 3.74
N LEU A 36 -4.37 12.32 2.51
CA LEU A 36 -3.57 13.51 2.21
C LEU A 36 -4.36 14.80 2.45
N LYS A 37 -5.67 14.81 2.18
CA LYS A 37 -6.53 15.96 2.48
C LYS A 37 -6.74 16.15 3.98
N ASP A 38 -6.97 15.06 4.72
CA ASP A 38 -7.32 15.12 6.14
C ASP A 38 -6.07 15.31 7.04
N TYR A 39 -4.93 14.74 6.64
CA TYR A 39 -3.73 14.67 7.49
C TYR A 39 -2.43 15.09 6.77
N GLY A 40 -2.48 15.51 5.50
CA GLY A 40 -1.29 15.80 4.72
C GLY A 40 -0.42 16.93 5.26
N ASP A 41 -0.94 17.80 6.12
CA ASP A 41 -0.16 18.85 6.79
C ASP A 41 0.67 18.33 7.97
N LYS A 42 0.36 17.13 8.46
CA LYS A 42 1.12 16.43 9.52
C LYS A 42 2.22 15.53 8.95
N ILE A 43 2.22 15.32 7.64
CA ILE A 43 3.19 14.49 6.93
C ILE A 43 4.38 15.37 6.54
N PRO A 44 5.63 14.96 6.81
CA PRO A 44 6.81 15.68 6.35
C PRO A 44 6.77 15.93 4.82
N ALA A 45 7.22 17.09 4.37
CA ALA A 45 7.04 17.54 2.98
C ALA A 45 7.69 16.59 1.95
N ASP A 46 8.85 16.01 2.29
CA ASP A 46 9.55 15.02 1.48
C ASP A 46 8.72 13.72 1.34
N LYS A 47 8.12 13.26 2.44
CA LYS A 47 7.25 12.07 2.45
C LYS A 47 5.94 12.32 1.72
N LYS A 48 5.34 13.49 1.93
CA LYS A 48 4.13 13.90 1.22
C LYS A 48 4.36 13.91 -0.29
N SER A 49 5.48 14.48 -0.74
CA SER A 49 5.84 14.49 -2.17
C SER A 49 6.03 13.09 -2.75
N ALA A 50 6.63 12.17 -1.99
CA ALA A 50 6.78 10.77 -2.38
C ALA A 50 5.41 10.07 -2.53
N ILE A 51 4.49 10.27 -1.58
CA ILE A 51 3.12 9.72 -1.62
C ILE A 51 2.35 10.31 -2.81
N GLU A 52 2.41 11.63 -3.02
CA GLU A 52 1.74 12.30 -4.15
C GLU A 52 2.26 11.80 -5.51
N SER A 53 3.56 11.55 -5.61
CA SER A 53 4.18 10.99 -6.83
C SER A 53 3.72 9.56 -7.08
N ALA A 54 3.68 8.71 -6.04
CA ALA A 54 3.15 7.34 -6.14
C ALA A 54 1.66 7.35 -6.49
N LEU A 55 0.88 8.27 -5.93
CA LEU A 55 -0.54 8.46 -6.23
C LEU A 55 -0.76 8.83 -7.69
N ALA A 56 0.03 9.75 -8.23
CA ALA A 56 -0.04 10.12 -9.63
C ALA A 56 0.26 8.93 -10.55
N ALA A 57 1.29 8.14 -10.24
CA ALA A 57 1.62 6.93 -10.99
C ALA A 57 0.50 5.88 -10.93
N LEU A 58 -0.10 5.64 -9.75
CA LEU A 58 -1.20 4.69 -9.58
C LEU A 58 -2.45 5.13 -10.34
N LYS A 59 -2.76 6.43 -10.35
CA LYS A 59 -3.88 6.98 -11.13
C LYS A 59 -3.70 6.77 -12.63
N GLU A 60 -2.50 7.01 -13.15
CA GLU A 60 -2.23 6.80 -14.58
C GLU A 60 -2.30 5.33 -14.95
N ALA A 61 -1.70 4.45 -14.14
CA ALA A 61 -1.76 3.00 -14.33
C ALA A 61 -3.20 2.45 -14.26
N HIS A 62 -4.01 2.95 -13.32
CA HIS A 62 -5.43 2.62 -13.21
C HIS A 62 -6.20 3.06 -14.45
N LYS A 63 -5.97 4.30 -14.91
CA LYS A 63 -6.61 4.85 -16.10
C LYS A 63 -6.26 4.09 -17.37
N SER A 64 -5.01 3.64 -17.50
CA SER A 64 -4.56 2.80 -18.63
C SER A 64 -4.91 1.32 -18.46
N GLN A 65 -5.48 0.93 -17.30
CA GLN A 65 -5.74 -0.46 -16.92
C GLN A 65 -4.50 -1.37 -17.07
N ASP A 66 -3.30 -0.81 -16.86
CA ASP A 66 -2.05 -1.54 -16.94
C ASP A 66 -1.79 -2.24 -15.60
N ILE A 67 -2.07 -3.54 -15.57
CA ILE A 67 -1.99 -4.36 -14.36
C ILE A 67 -0.58 -4.39 -13.76
N ASN A 68 0.46 -4.45 -14.61
CA ASN A 68 1.84 -4.49 -14.11
C ASN A 68 2.24 -3.13 -13.51
N ALA A 69 1.80 -2.04 -14.15
CA ALA A 69 2.01 -0.70 -13.63
C ALA A 69 1.21 -0.46 -12.34
N ILE A 70 -0.01 -1.00 -12.22
CA ILE A 70 -0.82 -0.96 -11.00
C ILE A 70 -0.09 -1.66 -9.87
N ASP A 71 0.36 -2.91 -10.06
CA ASP A 71 1.08 -3.66 -9.03
C ASP A 71 2.32 -2.88 -8.55
N SER A 72 3.12 -2.40 -9.50
CA SER A 72 4.34 -1.62 -9.21
C SER A 72 4.03 -0.30 -8.48
N ALA A 73 2.93 0.37 -8.83
CA ALA A 73 2.53 1.62 -8.20
C ALA A 73 1.93 1.39 -6.80
N MET A 74 1.22 0.28 -6.59
CA MET A 74 0.73 -0.14 -5.28
C MET A 74 1.88 -0.45 -4.32
N GLU A 75 2.92 -1.15 -4.78
CA GLU A 75 4.13 -1.38 -3.98
C GLU A 75 4.81 -0.06 -3.58
N LYS A 76 5.02 0.85 -4.54
CA LYS A 76 5.59 2.18 -4.27
C LYS A 76 4.74 2.99 -3.28
N MET A 77 3.42 2.91 -3.40
CA MET A 77 2.49 3.57 -2.48
C MET A 77 2.66 3.04 -1.06
N ASN A 78 2.70 1.72 -0.89
CA ASN A 78 2.91 1.08 0.41
C ASN A 78 4.26 1.46 1.02
N SER A 79 5.34 1.46 0.24
CA SER A 79 6.67 1.91 0.71
C SER A 79 6.68 3.38 1.13
N ALA A 80 6.02 4.26 0.37
CA ALA A 80 5.93 5.69 0.69
C ALA A 80 5.17 5.92 2.01
N TRP A 81 4.06 5.22 2.22
CA TRP A 81 3.29 5.27 3.47
C TRP A 81 4.05 4.67 4.66
N HIS A 82 4.81 3.60 4.45
CA HIS A 82 5.65 3.02 5.50
C HIS A 82 6.72 4.02 5.95
N ALA A 83 7.46 4.61 5.00
CA ALA A 83 8.47 5.63 5.29
C ALA A 83 7.87 6.88 5.96
N ALA A 84 6.66 7.29 5.57
CA ALA A 84 5.95 8.38 6.23
C ALA A 84 5.57 8.03 7.68
N SER A 85 5.10 6.81 7.91
CA SER A 85 4.68 6.33 9.23
C SER A 85 5.86 6.23 10.20
N GLU A 86 7.01 5.72 9.75
CA GLU A 86 8.23 5.66 10.56
C GLU A 86 8.68 7.05 11.02
N ASP A 87 8.68 8.04 10.12
CA ASP A 87 9.14 9.38 10.46
C ASP A 87 8.16 10.11 11.38
N MET A 88 6.85 9.90 11.22
CA MET A 88 5.84 10.40 12.15
C MET A 88 5.99 9.77 13.56
N ALA A 89 6.32 8.47 13.63
CA ALA A 89 6.58 7.79 14.91
C ALA A 89 7.85 8.35 15.60
N LYS A 90 8.95 8.51 14.85
CA LYS A 90 10.20 9.11 15.35
C LYS A 90 10.01 10.55 15.82
N ALA A 91 9.22 11.35 15.10
CA ALA A 91 8.90 12.72 15.48
C ALA A 91 8.14 12.80 16.83
N THR A 92 7.29 11.81 17.12
CA THR A 92 6.55 11.71 18.39
C THR A 92 7.45 11.27 19.54
N GLN A 93 8.46 10.42 19.30
CA GLN A 93 9.36 9.92 20.34
C GLN A 93 10.43 10.94 20.79
N GLY A 94 10.60 12.03 20.04
CA GLY A 94 11.48 13.15 20.38
C GLY A 94 10.88 14.22 21.30
N GLN A 95 9.59 14.15 21.65
CA GLN A 95 8.97 15.03 22.65
C GLN A 95 8.77 14.29 23.99
N PRO A 96 9.41 14.72 25.09
CA PRO A 96 9.04 14.25 26.42
C PRO A 96 7.69 14.89 26.80
N GLY A 97 6.60 14.16 26.52
CA GLY A 97 5.29 14.43 27.10
C GLY A 97 4.19 14.68 26.07
N ALA A 98 3.59 13.61 25.56
CA ALA A 98 2.14 13.43 25.43
C ALA A 98 1.83 12.09 24.74
N ALA A 99 1.32 11.12 25.50
CA ALA A 99 0.40 10.14 24.92
C ALA A 99 -0.93 10.88 24.66
N PRO A 100 -1.66 10.56 23.57
CA PRO A 100 -2.67 9.51 23.72
C PRO A 100 -2.81 8.59 22.49
N GLY A 101 -3.41 7.43 22.73
CA GLY A 101 -3.55 6.32 21.80
C GLY A 101 -4.31 6.61 20.51
N ALA A 102 -4.03 5.75 19.53
CA ALA A 102 -4.87 5.47 18.38
C ALA A 102 -5.13 3.96 18.36
N GLU A 103 -6.12 3.53 19.14
CA GLU A 103 -6.87 2.33 18.85
C GLU A 103 -7.82 2.67 17.70
N SER A 104 -7.62 2.07 16.52
CA SER A 104 -8.68 1.85 15.52
C SER A 104 -8.21 0.95 14.38
N SER A 105 -8.78 -0.26 14.40
CA SER A 105 -9.41 -0.89 13.24
C SER A 105 -8.54 -1.68 12.25
N GLN A 106 -8.13 -2.84 12.73
CA GLN A 106 -8.17 -4.08 11.96
C GLN A 106 -9.62 -4.44 11.58
N PRO A 107 -9.92 -4.83 10.33
CA PRO A 107 -11.04 -5.69 10.02
C PRO A 107 -10.55 -7.09 9.61
N GLY A 108 -11.02 -8.10 10.35
CA GLY A 108 -11.52 -9.37 9.79
C GLY A 108 -10.53 -10.40 9.23
N GLY A 109 -10.39 -11.52 9.97
CA GLY A 109 -10.79 -12.82 9.42
C GLY A 109 -9.79 -13.63 8.58
N GLY A 110 -8.91 -14.35 9.28
CA GLY A 110 -8.53 -15.76 9.06
C GLY A 110 -8.09 -16.27 7.68
N GLN A 111 -6.82 -16.67 7.58
CA GLN A 111 -6.45 -18.05 7.17
C GLN A 111 -4.99 -18.35 7.53
N GLU A 112 -4.75 -19.56 8.05
CA GLU A 112 -3.45 -20.15 8.37
C GLU A 112 -2.46 -20.21 7.20
N GLY A 113 -1.19 -19.95 7.51
CA GLY A 113 -0.01 -20.34 6.74
C GLY A 113 1.25 -20.05 7.58
N PRO A 114 2.08 -21.06 7.92
CA PRO A 114 3.31 -20.82 8.66
C PRO A 114 4.39 -20.28 7.72
N ASP A 115 5.40 -19.65 8.31
CA ASP A 115 6.66 -19.25 7.68
C ASP A 115 6.63 -18.02 6.76
N LYS A 116 6.83 -16.84 7.38
CA LYS A 116 8.01 -16.00 7.13
C LYS A 116 8.00 -14.80 8.08
N GLU A 117 8.65 -15.01 9.21
CA GLU A 117 9.31 -13.95 9.96
C GLU A 117 10.38 -13.34 9.05
N VAL A 118 10.11 -12.14 8.50
CA VAL A 118 11.14 -11.31 7.86
C VAL A 118 11.40 -10.15 8.81
N THR A 119 12.12 -10.48 9.88
CA THR A 119 12.87 -9.53 10.70
C THR A 119 14.30 -9.54 10.18
N ASP A 120 14.53 -8.89 9.04
CA ASP A 120 15.90 -8.53 8.63
C ASP A 120 16.18 -7.12 9.14
N VAL A 121 16.57 -7.06 10.42
CA VAL A 121 17.10 -5.86 11.06
C VAL A 121 18.59 -6.10 11.27
N ASP A 122 19.37 -5.97 10.20
CA ASP A 122 20.84 -5.90 10.32
C ASP A 122 21.30 -4.49 9.95
N PHE A 123 21.45 -3.65 10.99
CA PHE A 123 22.25 -2.44 10.92
C PHE A 123 23.27 -2.43 12.08
N GLU A 124 24.25 -3.33 11.98
CA GLU A 124 25.62 -3.10 12.45
C GLU A 124 26.41 -2.49 11.27
N GLU A 125 27.35 -1.56 11.41
CA GLU A 125 28.22 -1.27 12.53
C GLU A 125 28.68 0.19 12.44
N VAL A 126 28.89 0.76 13.61
CA VAL A 126 29.52 2.05 13.86
C VAL A 126 30.99 2.02 13.42
N LYS A 127 31.42 2.99 12.61
CA LYS A 127 32.74 3.61 12.75
C LYS A 127 32.85 4.99 12.12
#